data_AF-A0A351L1V9-F1
#
_entry.id   AF-A0A351L1V9-F1
#
_cell.length_a   1.000
_cell.length_b   1.000
_cell.length_c   1.000
_cell.angle_alpha   90.00
_cell.angle_beta   90.00
_cell.angle_gamma   90.00
#
_symmetry.space_group_name_H-M   'P 1'
#
loop_
_entity.id
_entity.type
_entity.pdbx_description
1 polymer ?
#
loop_
_entity_poly.entity_id
_entity_poly.type
_entity_poly.pdbx_seq_one_letter_code
_entity_poly.pdbx_strand_id
1 'polypeptide(L)'
;MASYATSSARAEMSELRRLKSLLPPELQSWVMVEGSTEVNPPLIRCEEIGKDSVEIQIDLPKWDQLAIDQRNLLFWHEVARIQNDTIPRDGWEMAALAIGLGGAVGELWVQDGLLLILALALCGVSGWRLYQKNNGDRTMSEAYEADEKAIALATRFGYTLPNAYKSLGSALKTLIEQTPSKRQRSKYEARLQALKRSANKAKSRVQSAREEF
;
A
#
# COMPACT_ATOMS: atom_id res chain seq x y z
N MET A 1 -29.97 20.39 2.12
CA MET A 1 -29.14 19.17 1.94
C MET A 1 -28.29 19.18 0.67
N ALA A 2 -28.68 19.83 -0.44
CA ALA A 2 -27.84 19.91 -1.65
C ALA A 2 -26.49 20.66 -1.46
N SER A 3 -26.44 21.72 -0.65
CA SER A 3 -25.22 22.52 -0.41
C SER A 3 -24.07 21.74 0.24
N TYR A 4 -24.37 20.84 1.18
CA TYR A 4 -23.35 20.01 1.84
C TYR A 4 -22.74 18.98 0.87
N ALA A 5 -23.55 18.37 0.01
CA ALA A 5 -23.07 17.41 -0.98
C ALA A 5 -22.14 18.06 -2.02
N THR A 6 -22.47 19.28 -2.48
CA THR A 6 -21.60 20.03 -3.42
C THR A 6 -20.31 20.52 -2.75
N SER A 7 -20.35 20.85 -1.46
CA SER A 7 -19.15 21.24 -0.68
C SER A 7 -18.19 20.07 -0.47
N SER A 8 -18.71 18.88 -0.12
CA SER A 8 -17.89 17.66 0.04
C SER A 8 -17.19 17.27 -1.26
N ALA A 9 -17.93 17.21 -2.38
CA ALA A 9 -17.36 16.87 -3.67
C ALA A 9 -16.27 17.87 -4.13
N ARG A 10 -16.39 19.15 -3.78
CA ARG A 10 -15.38 20.17 -4.08
C ARG A 10 -14.13 20.02 -3.22
N ALA A 11 -14.29 19.67 -1.95
CA ALA A 11 -13.19 19.39 -1.03
C ALA A 11 -12.42 18.13 -1.48
N GLU A 12 -13.13 17.06 -1.82
CA GLU A 12 -12.59 15.81 -2.38
C GLU A 12 -11.80 16.07 -3.67
N MET A 13 -12.36 16.84 -4.60
CA MET A 13 -11.68 17.22 -5.84
C MET A 13 -10.40 18.05 -5.58
N SER A 14 -10.40 18.90 -4.55
CA SER A 14 -9.23 19.68 -4.17
C SER A 14 -8.14 18.82 -3.53
N GLU A 15 -8.53 17.81 -2.75
CA GLU A 15 -7.65 16.82 -2.12
C GLU A 15 -6.91 16.02 -3.19
N LEU A 16 -7.65 15.45 -4.15
CA LEU A 16 -7.09 14.65 -5.23
C LEU A 16 -6.11 15.46 -6.09
N ARG A 17 -6.43 16.73 -6.39
CA ARG A 17 -5.49 17.63 -7.08
C ARG A 17 -4.23 17.89 -6.26
N ARG A 18 -4.35 18.07 -4.93
CA ARG A 18 -3.17 18.24 -4.08
C ARG A 18 -2.31 16.99 -4.10
N LEU A 19 -2.89 15.81 -3.95
CA LEU A 19 -2.14 14.55 -4.00
C LEU A 19 -1.44 14.36 -5.35
N LYS A 20 -2.11 14.69 -6.46
CA LYS A 20 -1.48 14.70 -7.78
C LYS A 20 -0.28 15.65 -7.88
N SER A 21 -0.34 16.81 -7.21
CA SER A 21 0.81 17.74 -7.15
C SER A 21 1.98 17.25 -6.30
N LEU A 22 1.75 16.30 -5.38
CA LEU A 22 2.78 15.67 -4.55
C LEU A 22 3.49 14.50 -5.25
N LEU A 23 3.01 14.09 -6.43
CA LEU A 23 3.68 13.10 -7.26
C LEU A 23 4.94 13.68 -7.90
N PRO A 24 6.07 12.94 -7.86
CA PRO A 24 7.24 13.23 -8.69
C PRO A 24 6.83 13.40 -10.17
N PRO A 25 7.46 14.33 -10.93
CA PRO A 25 7.09 14.61 -12.32
C PRO A 25 7.06 13.37 -13.23
N GLU A 26 7.96 12.41 -12.97
CA GLU A 26 8.08 11.15 -13.71
C GLU A 26 6.84 10.26 -13.61
N LEU A 27 6.07 10.38 -12.52
CA LEU A 27 4.91 9.52 -12.23
C LEU A 27 3.57 10.16 -12.67
N GLN A 28 3.55 11.47 -12.91
CA GLN A 28 2.31 12.20 -13.17
C GLN A 28 1.59 11.80 -14.47
N SER A 29 2.30 11.19 -15.42
CA SER A 29 1.74 10.76 -16.72
C SER A 29 1.08 9.39 -16.70
N TRP A 30 1.40 8.53 -15.71
CA TRP A 30 0.94 7.14 -15.68
C TRP A 30 0.39 6.67 -14.31
N VAL A 31 0.46 7.53 -13.29
CA VAL A 31 -0.19 7.32 -11.99
C VAL A 31 -1.49 8.12 -11.91
N MET A 32 -2.59 7.43 -11.75
CA MET A 32 -3.92 7.97 -11.50
C MET A 32 -4.20 7.98 -10.00
N VAL A 33 -4.80 9.06 -9.49
CA VAL A 33 -5.18 9.19 -8.08
C VAL A 33 -6.68 9.44 -8.01
N GLU A 34 -7.41 8.48 -7.47
CA GLU A 34 -8.88 8.47 -7.46
C GLU A 34 -9.44 8.26 -6.05
N GLY A 35 -10.65 8.76 -5.83
CA GLY A 35 -11.41 8.44 -4.62
C GLY A 35 -12.03 7.05 -4.77
N SER A 36 -11.87 6.19 -3.76
CA SER A 36 -12.46 4.85 -3.80
C SER A 36 -13.99 4.93 -3.75
N THR A 37 -14.65 4.23 -4.67
CA THR A 37 -16.12 4.07 -4.69
C THR A 37 -16.59 2.75 -4.07
N GLU A 38 -15.66 1.90 -3.59
CA GLU A 38 -16.01 0.62 -2.95
C GLU A 38 -16.76 0.81 -1.62
N VAL A 39 -17.50 -0.22 -1.20
CA VAL A 39 -18.16 -0.26 0.12
C VAL A 39 -17.16 -0.70 1.17
N ASN A 40 -16.80 0.21 2.08
CA ASN A 40 -15.76 0.03 3.12
C ASN A 40 -14.36 -0.33 2.58
N PRO A 41 -13.75 0.56 1.79
CA PRO A 41 -12.42 0.31 1.22
C PRO A 41 -11.31 0.35 2.28
N PRO A 42 -10.14 -0.23 1.98
CA PRO A 42 -8.92 0.09 2.71
C PRO A 42 -8.60 1.59 2.55
N LEU A 43 -7.84 2.17 3.49
CA LEU A 43 -7.53 3.60 3.48
C LEU A 43 -6.87 4.05 2.16
N ILE A 44 -5.90 3.27 1.70
CA ILE A 44 -5.26 3.43 0.40
C ILE A 44 -5.14 2.06 -0.25
N ARG A 45 -5.41 1.99 -1.55
CA ARG A 45 -5.21 0.82 -2.39
C ARG A 45 -4.42 1.27 -3.61
N CYS A 46 -3.41 0.48 -3.97
CA CYS A 46 -2.59 0.71 -5.15
C CYS A 46 -2.67 -0.54 -6.01
N GLU A 47 -3.15 -0.38 -7.24
CA GLU A 47 -3.35 -1.47 -8.19
C GLU A 47 -2.82 -1.05 -9.57
N GLU A 48 -2.27 -2.01 -10.31
CA GLU A 48 -1.81 -1.81 -11.68
C GLU A 48 -3.01 -1.99 -12.61
N ILE A 49 -3.41 -0.92 -13.31
CA ILE A 49 -4.49 -0.95 -14.29
C ILE A 49 -3.84 -1.04 -15.67
N GLY A 50 -3.83 -2.22 -16.27
CA GLY A 50 -3.28 -2.42 -17.61
C GLY A 50 -1.76 -2.54 -17.63
N LYS A 51 -1.14 -2.27 -18.79
CA LYS A 51 0.25 -2.68 -19.07
C LYS A 51 1.31 -1.76 -18.46
N ASP A 52 0.98 -0.49 -18.19
CA ASP A 52 1.94 0.52 -17.74
C ASP A 52 1.29 1.66 -16.91
N SER A 53 0.08 1.48 -16.39
CA SER A 53 -0.61 2.49 -15.57
C SER A 53 -0.94 1.96 -14.18
N VAL A 54 -0.80 2.83 -13.19
CA VAL A 54 -1.06 2.52 -11.79
C VAL A 54 -2.15 3.44 -11.27
N GLU A 55 -3.08 2.87 -10.53
CA GLU A 55 -4.13 3.62 -9.84
C GLU A 55 -3.92 3.55 -8.33
N ILE A 56 -3.93 4.73 -7.70
CA ILE A 56 -3.99 4.91 -6.25
C ILE A 56 -5.42 5.32 -5.90
N GLN A 57 -6.16 4.40 -5.30
CA GLN A 57 -7.50 4.64 -4.76
C GLN A 57 -7.43 5.00 -3.28
N ILE A 58 -8.15 6.05 -2.87
CA ILE A 58 -8.13 6.57 -1.49
C ILE A 58 -9.53 6.64 -0.91
N ASP A 59 -9.70 6.13 0.31
CA ASP A 59 -10.92 6.32 1.11
C ASP A 59 -10.96 7.76 1.65
N LEU A 60 -11.50 8.70 0.86
CA LEU A 60 -11.54 10.13 1.22
C LEU A 60 -12.20 10.42 2.58
N PRO A 61 -13.32 9.77 2.96
CA PRO A 61 -13.91 9.93 4.30
C PRO A 61 -12.97 9.56 5.46
N LYS A 62 -12.22 8.46 5.36
CA LYS A 62 -11.23 8.08 6.39
C LYS A 62 -9.95 8.93 6.28
N TRP A 63 -9.59 9.31 5.06
CA TRP A 63 -8.41 10.11 4.76
C TRP A 63 -8.45 11.49 5.40
N ASP A 64 -9.60 12.15 5.39
CA ASP A 64 -9.74 13.51 5.94
C ASP A 64 -9.62 13.56 7.48
N GLN A 65 -9.77 12.42 8.15
CA GLN A 65 -9.55 12.31 9.60
C GLN A 65 -8.06 12.39 9.98
N LEU A 66 -7.16 12.26 9.01
CA LEU A 66 -5.72 12.30 9.22
C LEU A 66 -5.16 13.71 9.05
N ALA A 67 -4.16 14.03 9.87
CA ALA A 67 -3.44 15.29 9.73
C ALA A 67 -2.77 15.37 8.35
N ILE A 68 -2.63 16.59 7.80
CA ILE A 68 -2.07 16.80 6.45
C ILE A 68 -0.68 16.16 6.28
N ASP A 69 0.16 16.25 7.31
CA ASP A 69 1.50 15.66 7.29
C ASP A 69 1.46 14.13 7.30
N GLN A 70 0.48 13.53 7.99
CA GLN A 70 0.30 12.08 7.99
C GLN A 70 -0.15 11.60 6.62
N ARG A 71 -1.11 12.30 6.01
CA ARG A 71 -1.60 12.04 4.65
C ARG A 71 -0.46 12.06 3.63
N ASN A 72 0.36 13.12 3.66
CA ASN A 72 1.46 13.28 2.71
C ASN A 72 2.48 12.13 2.83
N LEU A 73 2.85 11.74 4.06
CA LEU A 73 3.81 10.67 4.28
C LEU A 73 3.26 9.28 3.91
N LEU A 74 1.98 9.00 4.20
CA LEU A 74 1.32 7.78 3.76
C LEU A 74 1.18 7.73 2.22
N PHE A 75 0.91 8.86 1.59
CA PHE A 75 0.87 8.96 0.14
C PHE A 75 2.25 8.71 -0.48
N TRP A 76 3.31 9.34 0.05
CA TRP A 76 4.68 9.11 -0.43
C TRP A 76 5.18 7.69 -0.19
N HIS A 77 4.67 6.99 0.84
CA HIS A 77 4.90 5.55 1.00
C HIS A 77 4.36 4.76 -0.19
N GLU A 78 3.13 5.04 -0.61
CA GLU A 78 2.57 4.37 -1.79
C GLU A 78 3.33 4.73 -3.05
N VAL A 79 3.67 6.01 -3.26
CA VAL A 79 4.53 6.45 -4.37
C VAL A 79 5.87 5.71 -4.39
N ALA A 80 6.49 5.51 -3.23
CA ALA A 80 7.73 4.74 -3.13
C ALA A 80 7.53 3.26 -3.48
N ARG A 81 6.37 2.67 -3.17
CA ARG A 81 6.02 1.30 -3.62
C ARG A 81 5.88 1.23 -5.14
N ILE A 82 5.30 2.26 -5.76
CA ILE A 82 5.24 2.37 -7.23
C ILE A 82 6.66 2.40 -7.82
N GLN A 83 7.53 3.26 -7.28
CA GLN A 83 8.92 3.36 -7.75
C GLN A 83 9.73 2.08 -7.55
N ASN A 84 9.34 1.21 -6.62
CA ASN A 84 10.01 -0.05 -6.34
C ASN A 84 9.43 -1.25 -7.09
N ASP A 85 8.38 -1.05 -7.89
CA ASP A 85 7.66 -2.14 -8.57
C ASP A 85 7.14 -3.21 -7.58
N THR A 86 6.72 -2.77 -6.37
CA THR A 86 6.18 -3.64 -5.29
C THR A 86 4.66 -3.59 -5.20
N ILE A 87 4.01 -3.09 -6.25
CA ILE A 87 2.55 -3.11 -6.37
C ILE A 87 2.12 -4.52 -6.75
N PRO A 88 1.08 -5.08 -6.09
CA PRO A 88 0.56 -6.36 -6.50
C PRO A 88 0.01 -6.30 -7.93
N ARG A 89 0.62 -7.08 -8.83
CA ARG A 89 0.11 -7.33 -10.19
C ARG A 89 -1.12 -8.25 -10.16
N ASP A 90 -1.97 -8.11 -11.17
CA ASP A 90 -3.27 -8.77 -11.38
C ASP A 90 -3.38 -10.19 -10.78
N GLY A 91 -4.46 -10.39 -10.01
CA GLY A 91 -4.70 -11.55 -9.14
C GLY A 91 -5.45 -12.72 -9.77
N TRP A 92 -5.23 -13.01 -11.06
CA TRP A 92 -5.84 -14.16 -11.73
C TRP A 92 -5.55 -15.49 -11.02
N GLU A 93 -4.48 -15.55 -10.21
CA GLU A 93 -4.12 -16.73 -9.42
C GLU A 93 -5.25 -17.15 -8.47
N MET A 94 -5.99 -16.20 -7.90
CA MET A 94 -7.13 -16.49 -7.03
C MET A 94 -8.32 -17.07 -7.82
N ALA A 95 -8.56 -16.56 -9.01
CA ALA A 95 -9.60 -17.09 -9.91
C ALA A 95 -9.22 -18.50 -10.40
N ALA A 96 -7.98 -18.71 -10.81
CA ALA A 96 -7.47 -20.02 -11.24
C ALA A 96 -7.54 -21.06 -10.12
N LEU A 97 -7.21 -20.66 -8.88
CA LEU A 97 -7.32 -21.52 -7.70
C LEU A 97 -8.77 -21.87 -7.38
N ALA A 98 -9.69 -20.90 -7.40
CA ALA A 98 -11.11 -21.13 -7.18
C ALA A 98 -11.73 -22.05 -8.26
N ILE A 99 -11.39 -21.82 -9.53
CA ILE A 99 -11.83 -22.65 -10.66
C ILE A 99 -11.28 -24.08 -10.52
N GLY A 100 -9.99 -24.24 -10.23
CA GLY A 100 -9.38 -25.56 -10.09
C GLY A 100 -9.97 -26.35 -8.91
N LEU A 101 -10.27 -25.70 -7.79
CA LEU A 101 -10.93 -26.36 -6.65
C LEU A 101 -12.37 -26.76 -6.99
N GLY A 102 -13.12 -25.91 -7.70
CA GLY A 102 -14.47 -26.22 -8.17
C GLY A 102 -14.50 -27.36 -9.18
N GLY A 103 -13.56 -27.36 -10.13
CA GLY A 103 -13.39 -28.42 -11.15
C GLY A 103 -13.06 -29.76 -10.52
N ALA A 104 -12.10 -29.80 -9.58
CA ALA A 104 -11.71 -31.04 -8.90
C ALA A 104 -12.88 -31.69 -8.14
N VAL A 105 -13.75 -30.89 -7.49
CA VAL A 105 -14.96 -31.41 -6.81
C VAL A 105 -15.97 -31.97 -7.80
N GLY A 106 -16.20 -31.28 -8.93
CA GLY A 106 -17.10 -31.76 -9.97
C GLY A 106 -16.62 -33.03 -10.66
N GLU A 107 -15.32 -33.17 -10.90
CA GLU A 107 -14.73 -34.30 -11.62
C GLU A 107 -14.59 -35.54 -10.74
N LEU A 108 -14.42 -35.39 -9.42
CA LEU A 108 -14.55 -36.49 -8.46
C LEU A 108 -15.93 -37.15 -8.52
N TRP A 109 -16.97 -36.37 -8.83
CA TRP A 109 -18.34 -36.87 -9.02
C TRP A 109 -18.54 -37.54 -10.39
N VAL A 110 -17.90 -37.02 -11.44
CA VAL A 110 -18.01 -37.53 -12.82
C VAL A 110 -17.06 -38.70 -13.10
N GLN A 111 -16.13 -38.99 -12.17
CA GLN A 111 -15.10 -40.04 -12.28
C GLN A 111 -14.16 -39.89 -13.49
N ASP A 112 -13.98 -38.66 -13.99
CA ASP A 112 -13.00 -38.40 -15.04
C ASP A 112 -11.62 -38.13 -14.44
N GLY A 113 -10.77 -39.15 -14.47
CA GLY A 113 -9.42 -39.09 -13.89
C GLY A 113 -8.46 -38.17 -14.65
N LEU A 114 -8.68 -37.90 -15.94
CA LEU A 114 -7.79 -37.03 -16.72
C LEU A 114 -8.00 -35.57 -16.32
N LEU A 115 -9.27 -35.16 -16.25
CA LEU A 115 -9.63 -33.81 -15.85
C LEU A 115 -9.21 -33.53 -14.41
N LEU A 116 -9.40 -34.51 -13.51
CA LEU A 116 -9.00 -34.38 -12.10
C LEU A 116 -7.51 -34.06 -11.94
N ILE A 117 -6.65 -34.70 -12.73
CA ILE A 117 -5.20 -34.44 -12.73
C ILE A 117 -4.92 -33.01 -13.22
N LEU A 118 -5.61 -32.55 -14.27
CA LEU A 118 -5.48 -31.19 -14.79
C LEU A 118 -5.92 -30.13 -13.77
N ALA A 119 -7.04 -30.36 -13.09
CA ALA A 119 -7.55 -29.49 -12.04
C ALA A 119 -6.58 -29.41 -10.85
N LEU A 120 -6.04 -30.55 -10.40
CA LEU A 120 -5.04 -30.60 -9.34
C LEU A 120 -3.71 -29.95 -9.75
N ALA A 121 -3.28 -30.11 -11.00
CA ALA A 121 -2.08 -29.46 -11.51
C ALA A 121 -2.23 -27.93 -11.54
N LEU A 122 -3.37 -27.43 -12.03
CA LEU A 122 -3.69 -26.00 -12.04
C LEU A 122 -3.71 -25.42 -10.61
N CYS A 123 -4.37 -26.12 -9.67
CA CYS A 123 -4.39 -25.76 -8.24
C CYS A 123 -3.01 -25.78 -7.59
N GLY A 124 -2.19 -26.79 -7.90
CA GLY A 124 -0.84 -26.90 -7.34
C GLY A 124 0.06 -25.76 -7.79
N VAL A 125 0.05 -25.43 -9.09
CA VAL A 125 0.85 -24.34 -9.65
C VAL A 125 0.36 -22.97 -9.16
N SER A 126 -0.95 -22.72 -9.15
CA SER A 126 -1.52 -21.46 -8.67
C SER A 126 -1.30 -21.27 -7.17
N GLY A 127 -1.45 -22.34 -6.37
CA GLY A 127 -1.17 -22.35 -4.94
C GLY A 127 0.31 -22.09 -4.62
N TRP A 128 1.23 -22.72 -5.35
CA TRP A 128 2.67 -22.51 -5.17
C TRP A 128 3.09 -21.08 -5.54
N ARG A 129 2.56 -20.53 -6.63
CA ARG A 129 2.79 -19.13 -7.04
C ARG A 129 2.24 -18.15 -6.01
N LEU A 130 1.04 -18.40 -5.48
CA LEU A 130 0.43 -17.58 -4.43
C LEU A 130 1.24 -17.64 -3.12
N TYR A 131 1.75 -18.81 -2.75
CA TYR A 131 2.61 -18.99 -1.59
C TYR A 131 3.90 -18.18 -1.71
N GLN A 132 4.59 -18.24 -2.86
CA GLN A 132 5.76 -17.40 -3.12
C GLN A 132 5.44 -15.90 -3.09
N LYS A 133 4.29 -15.49 -3.65
CA LYS A 133 3.83 -14.09 -3.65
C LYS A 133 3.51 -13.55 -2.25
N ASN A 134 3.12 -14.42 -1.32
CA ASN A 134 2.74 -14.07 0.05
C ASN A 134 3.88 -14.28 1.07
N ASN A 135 5.14 -14.23 0.64
CA ASN A 135 6.28 -14.37 1.54
C ASN A 135 6.37 -13.17 2.50
N GLY A 136 5.92 -13.36 3.74
CA GLY A 136 5.66 -12.29 4.70
C GLY A 136 6.85 -11.37 4.97
N ASP A 137 8.05 -11.95 5.06
CA ASP A 137 9.28 -11.20 5.34
C ASP A 137 9.67 -10.28 4.18
N ARG A 138 9.50 -10.73 2.94
CA ARG A 138 9.73 -9.91 1.74
C ARG A 138 8.77 -8.73 1.70
N THR A 139 7.47 -8.98 1.93
CA THR A 139 6.46 -7.90 1.94
C THR A 139 6.70 -6.88 3.06
N MET A 140 7.26 -7.31 4.21
CA MET A 140 7.65 -6.38 5.27
C MET A 140 8.89 -5.58 4.90
N SER A 141 9.91 -6.21 4.31
CA SER A 141 11.11 -5.51 3.84
C SER A 141 10.76 -4.44 2.81
N GLU A 142 9.93 -4.79 1.82
CA GLU A 142 9.44 -3.87 0.78
C GLU A 142 8.68 -2.69 1.39
N ALA A 143 7.86 -2.93 2.43
CA ALA A 143 7.18 -1.86 3.16
C ALA A 143 8.16 -0.95 3.93
N TYR A 144 9.22 -1.50 4.52
CA TYR A 144 10.24 -0.70 5.21
C TYR A 144 11.07 0.15 4.24
N GLU A 145 11.43 -0.42 3.09
CA GLU A 145 12.13 0.31 2.03
C GLU A 145 11.27 1.44 1.47
N ALA A 146 9.96 1.21 1.31
CA ALA A 146 9.01 2.24 0.92
C ALA A 146 8.89 3.35 1.98
N ASP A 147 8.89 3.02 3.28
CA ASP A 147 8.89 4.00 4.37
C ASP A 147 10.15 4.90 4.35
N GLU A 148 11.34 4.33 4.14
CA GLU A 148 12.58 5.10 4.05
C GLU A 148 12.62 6.00 2.80
N LYS A 149 12.13 5.50 1.65
CA LYS A 149 12.00 6.32 0.44
C LYS A 149 10.96 7.42 0.58
N ALA A 150 9.86 7.17 1.29
CA ALA A 150 8.86 8.19 1.60
C ALA A 150 9.46 9.33 2.43
N ILE A 151 10.31 9.00 3.42
CA ILE A 151 11.04 10.00 4.20
C ILE A 151 12.01 10.78 3.32
N ALA A 152 12.75 10.10 2.44
CA ALA A 152 13.64 10.77 1.49
C ALA A 152 12.86 11.73 0.57
N LEU A 153 11.70 11.32 0.05
CA LEU A 153 10.80 12.18 -0.73
C LEU A 153 10.31 13.36 0.11
N ALA A 154 9.83 13.12 1.33
CA ALA A 154 9.37 14.18 2.22
C ALA A 154 10.45 15.25 2.46
N THR A 155 11.70 14.84 2.64
CA THR A 155 12.80 15.80 2.81
C THR A 155 13.08 16.64 1.56
N ARG A 156 12.88 16.08 0.35
CA ARG A 156 12.97 16.83 -0.91
C ARG A 156 11.84 17.85 -1.06
N PHE A 157 10.67 17.53 -0.53
CA PHE A 157 9.50 18.43 -0.50
C PHE A 157 9.48 19.39 0.71
N GLY A 158 10.61 19.53 1.43
CA GLY A 158 10.80 20.56 2.46
C GLY A 158 10.53 20.13 3.90
N TYR A 159 10.25 18.85 4.16
CA TYR A 159 10.18 18.35 5.54
C TYR A 159 11.57 18.22 6.14
N THR A 160 11.73 18.61 7.41
CA THR A 160 12.95 18.26 8.15
C THR A 160 12.96 16.77 8.45
N LEU A 161 14.14 16.15 8.48
CA LEU A 161 14.30 14.72 8.75
C LEU A 161 13.59 14.29 10.06
N PRO A 162 13.71 15.01 11.21
CA PRO A 162 12.98 14.65 12.42
C PRO A 162 11.46 14.77 12.29
N ASN A 163 10.97 15.74 11.52
CA ASN A 163 9.54 15.92 11.31
C ASN A 163 8.97 14.81 10.43
N ALA A 164 9.67 14.40 9.36
CA ALA A 164 9.26 13.29 8.51
C ALA A 164 9.09 11.98 9.32
N TYR A 165 10.07 11.63 10.16
CA TYR A 165 9.97 10.47 11.06
C TYR A 165 8.82 10.59 12.07
N LYS A 166 8.60 11.78 12.64
CA LYS A 166 7.52 12.03 13.61
C LYS A 166 6.15 11.91 12.95
N SER A 167 5.96 12.50 11.78
CA SER A 167 4.70 12.49 11.04
C SER A 167 4.34 11.08 10.59
N LEU A 168 5.27 10.34 9.96
CA LEU A 168 5.03 8.95 9.58
C LEU A 168 4.78 8.05 10.80
N GLY A 169 5.54 8.23 11.88
CA GLY A 169 5.35 7.47 13.12
C GLY A 169 3.99 7.76 13.79
N SER A 170 3.51 9.01 13.71
CA SER A 170 2.18 9.36 14.20
C SER A 170 1.08 8.78 13.30
N ALA A 171 1.26 8.79 11.99
CA ALA A 171 0.33 8.18 11.04
C ALA A 171 0.15 6.68 11.32
N LEU A 172 1.25 5.94 11.49
CA LEU A 172 1.21 4.52 11.83
C LEU A 172 0.49 4.24 13.15
N LYS A 173 0.65 5.10 14.17
CA LYS A 173 -0.09 4.96 15.44
C LYS A 173 -1.59 5.14 15.23
N THR A 174 -1.99 6.17 14.51
CA THR A 174 -3.40 6.39 14.18
C THR A 174 -3.98 5.22 13.39
N LEU A 175 -3.22 4.65 12.45
CA LEU A 175 -3.63 3.44 11.71
C LEU A 175 -3.76 2.21 12.63
N ILE A 176 -2.87 2.01 13.60
CA ILE A 176 -2.95 0.91 14.58
C ILE A 176 -4.23 0.98 15.40
N GLU A 177 -4.59 2.19 15.84
CA GLU A 177 -5.79 2.46 16.64
C GLU A 177 -7.07 2.26 15.84
N GLN A 178 -7.10 2.75 14.59
CA GLN A 178 -8.28 2.67 13.72
C GLN A 178 -8.48 1.28 13.09
N THR A 179 -7.45 0.45 13.02
CA THR A 179 -7.51 -0.85 12.32
C THR A 179 -8.12 -1.93 13.21
N PRO A 180 -9.27 -2.54 12.83
CA PRO A 180 -9.87 -3.64 13.58
C PRO A 180 -9.16 -4.99 13.35
N SER A 181 -8.51 -5.17 12.19
CA SER A 181 -7.86 -6.43 11.82
C SER A 181 -6.55 -6.65 12.57
N LYS A 182 -6.47 -7.72 13.37
CA LYS A 182 -5.26 -8.10 14.12
C LYS A 182 -4.03 -8.28 13.22
N ARG A 183 -4.22 -8.87 12.03
CA ARG A 183 -3.12 -9.11 11.07
C ARG A 183 -2.58 -7.80 10.52
N GLN A 184 -3.44 -6.87 10.10
CA GLN A 184 -3.02 -5.56 9.60
C GLN A 184 -2.40 -4.71 10.71
N ARG A 185 -2.98 -4.74 11.92
CA ARG A 185 -2.43 -4.05 13.08
C ARG A 185 -1.00 -4.49 13.39
N SER A 186 -0.73 -5.80 13.41
CA SER A 186 0.60 -6.34 13.61
C SER A 186 1.62 -5.88 12.55
N LYS A 187 1.19 -5.72 11.29
CA LYS A 187 2.03 -5.14 10.22
C LYS A 187 2.39 -3.68 10.51
N TYR A 188 1.43 -2.85 10.92
CA TYR A 188 1.69 -1.46 11.27
C TYR A 188 2.57 -1.32 12.52
N GLU A 189 2.39 -2.19 13.52
CA GLU A 189 3.25 -2.25 14.70
C GLU A 189 4.71 -2.60 14.33
N ALA A 190 4.90 -3.60 13.45
CA ALA A 190 6.21 -3.99 12.96
C ALA A 190 6.89 -2.84 12.20
N ARG A 191 6.15 -2.16 11.29
CA ARG A 191 6.62 -0.95 10.60
C ARG A 191 7.00 0.17 11.56
N LEU A 192 6.18 0.42 12.59
CA LEU A 192 6.46 1.45 13.59
C LEU A 192 7.73 1.12 14.39
N GLN A 193 7.97 -0.15 14.72
CA GLN A 193 9.20 -0.57 15.39
C GLN A 193 10.42 -0.41 14.49
N ALA A 194 10.33 -0.78 13.21
CA ALA A 194 11.39 -0.59 12.22
C ALA A 194 11.72 0.90 12.05
N LEU A 195 10.70 1.75 11.91
CA LEU A 195 10.83 3.20 11.78
C LEU A 195 11.53 3.83 12.99
N LYS A 196 11.24 3.37 14.21
CA LYS A 196 11.93 3.85 15.42
C LYS A 196 13.42 3.50 15.39
N ARG A 197 13.77 2.29 14.92
CA ARG A 197 15.18 1.87 14.79
C ARG A 197 15.91 2.71 13.75
N SER A 198 15.29 2.98 12.59
CA SER A 198 15.90 3.80 11.56
C SER A 198 16.03 5.27 11.98
N ALA A 199 15.02 5.82 12.65
CA ALA A 199 15.09 7.16 13.24
C ALA A 199 16.26 7.31 14.24
N ASN A 200 16.47 6.31 15.10
CA ASN A 200 17.59 6.33 16.05
C ASN A 200 18.95 6.26 15.33
N LYS A 201 19.05 5.42 14.28
CA LYS A 201 20.26 5.33 13.44
C LYS A 201 20.54 6.62 12.66
N ALA A 202 19.50 7.29 12.17
CA ALA A 202 19.62 8.57 11.49
C ALA A 202 20.10 9.65 12.46
N LYS A 203 19.54 9.70 13.69
CA LYS A 203 19.99 10.62 14.74
C LYS A 203 21.45 10.39 15.13
N SER A 204 21.86 9.14 15.33
CA SER A 204 23.25 8.83 15.72
C SER A 204 24.24 9.25 14.63
N ARG A 205 23.90 9.06 13.35
CA ARG A 205 24.74 9.53 12.23
C ARG A 205 24.93 11.04 12.22
N VAL A 206 23.85 11.80 12.45
CA VAL A 206 23.91 13.26 12.52
C VAL A 206 24.73 13.72 13.72
N GLN A 207 24.63 13.02 14.86
CA GLN A 207 25.41 13.33 16.05
C GLN A 207 26.91 13.05 15.83
N SER A 208 27.28 11.88 15.32
CA SER A 208 28.67 11.54 15.04
C SER A 208 29.29 12.49 14.01
N ALA A 209 28.56 12.85 12.95
CA ALA A 209 29.04 13.83 11.98
C ALA A 209 29.28 15.21 12.61
N ARG A 210 28.54 15.58 13.67
CA ARG A 210 28.74 16.86 14.37
C ARG A 210 29.91 16.83 15.35
N GLU A 211 30.37 15.66 15.78
CA GLU A 211 31.50 15.48 16.70
C GLU A 211 32.84 15.40 15.95
N GLU A 212 32.83 15.18 14.63
CA GLU A 212 34.01 15.13 13.76
C GLU A 212 34.41 16.50 13.15
N PHE A 213 33.59 17.54 13.33
CA PHE A 213 33.85 18.93 12.93
C PHE A 213 33.98 19.85 14.15
#